data_AF-A0A6P3Z3X7-F1
#
_entry.id   AF-A0A6P3Z3X7-F1
#
_cell.length_a   1.000
_cell.length_b   1.000
_cell.length_c   1.000
_cell.angle_alpha   90.00
_cell.angle_beta   90.00
_cell.angle_gamma   90.00
#
_symmetry.space_group_name_H-M   'P 1'
#
loop_
_entity.id
_entity.type
_entity.pdbx_description
1 polymer ?
#
loop_
_entity_poly.entity_id
_entity_poly.type
_entity_poly.pdbx_seq_one_letter_code
_entity_poly.pdbx_strand_id
1 'polypeptide(L)'
;MALGALASSAPVLYFDDLVPHDGYYTFVTKEYRDVSESCYETIRDSWSEINKVADEENGLWKLHEKFHTCSELKASWELKNYLDSMYFTTAQYNSPPAKQDEDYPVTKLCRAIDGAPIGSDTLDRIFASVVAYVGQKDCYINEPNNFNTSLLSVPLSGWGWQKCSEMVMPMYRSNATMFEPERPFNLTVFIKNCNATYGVLPRPNWVPLYYGLYDMKLVLKNFGSNIIFSNGLKDPYSIGGVLESISDSILAIHTANGSHCLDIEGKKESDPEWLVKQRETIVKIIEAWIAKYYQDVAVEAFTKHDYGKKIALKAQKTSHGGIAQ
;
A
#
# COMPACT_ATOMS: atom_id res chain seq x y z
N MET A 1 -10.51 -10.92 21.32
CA MET A 1 -10.67 -11.67 20.05
C MET A 1 -11.46 -10.80 19.09
N ALA A 2 -11.19 -10.91 17.78
CA ALA A 2 -11.93 -10.20 16.73
C ALA A 2 -12.90 -11.17 16.03
N LEU A 3 -14.06 -10.66 15.57
CA LEU A 3 -15.07 -11.46 14.84
C LEU A 3 -14.74 -11.67 13.37
N GLY A 4 -13.96 -10.76 12.80
CA GLY A 4 -13.53 -10.77 11.42
C GLY A 4 -12.59 -9.60 11.15
N ALA A 5 -12.09 -9.50 9.92
CA ALA A 5 -11.17 -8.46 9.49
C ALA A 5 -11.50 -7.96 8.08
N LEU A 6 -11.35 -6.65 7.87
CA LEU A 6 -11.23 -6.02 6.55
C LEU A 6 -9.75 -5.69 6.33
N ALA A 7 -9.10 -6.44 5.45
CA ALA A 7 -7.73 -6.23 5.03
C ALA A 7 -7.73 -5.45 3.71
N SER A 8 -7.87 -4.12 3.82
CA SER A 8 -7.85 -3.23 2.65
C SER A 8 -6.43 -3.01 2.15
N SER A 9 -6.24 -3.27 0.85
CA SER A 9 -4.99 -3.09 0.09
C SER A 9 -3.77 -3.68 0.79
N ALA A 10 -3.96 -4.84 1.42
CA ALA A 10 -2.93 -5.53 2.20
C ALA A 10 -2.05 -6.39 1.29
N PRO A 11 -0.76 -6.02 1.07
CA PRO A 11 0.13 -6.73 0.17
C PRO A 11 0.77 -7.95 0.86
N VAL A 12 -0.06 -8.85 1.38
CA VAL A 12 0.38 -10.00 2.20
C VAL A 12 1.29 -10.98 1.44
N LEU A 13 1.35 -10.91 0.12
CA LEU A 13 2.21 -11.74 -0.72
C LEU A 13 3.53 -11.04 -1.12
N TYR A 14 3.83 -9.85 -0.63
CA TYR A 14 5.05 -9.11 -1.01
C TYR A 14 6.31 -9.52 -0.24
N PHE A 15 6.44 -10.81 0.08
CA PHE A 15 7.56 -11.36 0.84
C PHE A 15 8.28 -12.43 0.02
N ASP A 16 9.60 -12.52 0.20
CA ASP A 16 10.43 -13.52 -0.47
C ASP A 16 10.21 -13.47 -2.01
N ASP A 17 10.09 -14.63 -2.67
CA ASP A 17 9.82 -14.73 -4.11
C ASP A 17 8.33 -15.01 -4.43
N LEU A 18 7.41 -14.66 -3.54
CA LEU A 18 5.96 -14.91 -3.73
C LEU A 18 5.35 -14.07 -4.87
N VAL A 19 5.95 -12.91 -5.17
CA VAL A 19 5.59 -12.02 -6.28
C VAL A 19 6.85 -11.41 -6.91
N PRO A 20 6.80 -10.90 -8.16
CA PRO A 20 7.93 -10.23 -8.77
C PRO A 20 8.40 -9.03 -7.94
N HIS A 21 9.70 -8.99 -7.62
CA HIS A 21 10.33 -7.96 -6.77
C HIS A 21 10.27 -6.55 -7.37
N ASP A 22 10.18 -6.41 -8.69
CA ASP A 22 9.99 -5.13 -9.38
C ASP A 22 8.52 -4.86 -9.73
N GLY A 23 7.60 -5.70 -9.26
CA GLY A 23 6.20 -5.67 -9.65
C GLY A 23 5.51 -4.36 -9.31
N TYR A 24 5.85 -3.75 -8.18
CA TYR A 24 5.28 -2.46 -7.74
C TYR A 24 5.68 -1.34 -8.69
N TYR A 25 6.98 -1.20 -8.97
CA TYR A 25 7.49 -0.15 -9.86
C TYR A 25 7.13 -0.39 -11.33
N THR A 26 7.00 -1.65 -11.74
CA THR A 26 6.46 -2.03 -13.06
C THR A 26 5.02 -1.58 -13.20
N PHE A 27 4.19 -1.78 -12.17
CA PHE A 27 2.81 -1.31 -12.16
C PHE A 27 2.74 0.21 -12.23
N VAL A 28 3.49 0.91 -11.38
CA VAL A 28 3.56 2.38 -11.40
C VAL A 28 3.97 2.88 -12.79
N THR A 29 5.00 2.26 -13.39
CA THR A 29 5.44 2.59 -14.75
C THR A 29 4.31 2.44 -15.78
N LYS A 30 3.54 1.34 -15.69
CA LYS A 30 2.42 1.08 -16.57
C LYS A 30 1.33 2.16 -16.45
N GLU A 31 0.99 2.60 -15.24
CA GLU A 31 -0.02 3.64 -15.05
C GLU A 31 0.33 4.96 -15.74
N TYR A 32 1.59 5.39 -15.65
CA TYR A 32 2.05 6.60 -16.35
C TYR A 32 2.03 6.41 -17.87
N ARG A 33 2.48 5.25 -18.35
CA ARG A 33 2.51 4.92 -19.77
C ARG A 33 1.13 4.80 -20.40
N ASP A 34 0.16 4.22 -19.68
CA ASP A 34 -1.24 4.13 -20.12
C ASP A 34 -1.89 5.51 -20.30
N VAL A 35 -1.42 6.51 -19.54
CA VAL A 35 -1.89 7.91 -19.65
C VAL A 35 -1.22 8.63 -20.82
N SER A 36 0.11 8.53 -20.94
CA SER A 36 0.86 9.16 -22.04
C SER A 36 2.25 8.53 -22.20
N GLU A 37 2.55 8.09 -23.42
CA GLU A 37 3.88 7.59 -23.79
C GLU A 37 4.95 8.70 -23.66
N SER A 38 4.64 9.92 -24.09
CA SER A 38 5.54 11.08 -23.99
C SER A 38 5.87 11.43 -22.53
N CYS A 39 4.87 11.38 -21.66
CA CYS A 39 5.05 11.56 -20.22
C CYS A 39 5.99 10.50 -19.63
N TYR A 40 5.73 9.22 -19.93
CA TYR A 40 6.55 8.09 -19.51
C TYR A 40 8.01 8.23 -19.98
N GLU A 41 8.24 8.53 -21.26
CA GLU A 41 9.58 8.70 -21.83
C GLU A 41 10.31 9.89 -21.19
N THR A 42 9.62 11.02 -21.02
CA THR A 42 10.20 12.21 -20.38
C THR A 42 10.65 11.92 -18.94
N ILE A 43 9.84 11.20 -18.15
CA ILE A 43 10.21 10.78 -16.79
C ILE A 43 11.42 9.85 -16.82
N ARG A 44 11.39 8.81 -17.66
CA ARG A 44 12.48 7.83 -17.77
C ARG A 44 13.81 8.49 -18.16
N ASP A 45 13.79 9.42 -19.09
CA ASP A 45 15.01 10.03 -19.61
C ASP A 45 15.56 11.10 -18.65
N SER A 46 14.68 11.71 -17.81
CA SER A 46 15.04 12.77 -16.87
C SER A 46 16.12 12.38 -15.86
N TRP A 47 16.18 11.12 -15.42
CA TRP A 47 17.16 10.67 -14.43
C TRP A 47 18.59 10.86 -14.91
N SER A 48 18.84 10.52 -16.18
CA SER A 48 20.14 10.67 -16.81
C SER A 48 20.51 12.15 -17.02
N GLU A 49 19.53 12.99 -17.37
CA GLU A 49 19.75 14.44 -17.50
C GLU A 49 20.01 15.12 -16.16
N ILE A 50 19.37 14.69 -15.07
CA ILE A 50 19.68 15.18 -13.71
C ILE A 50 21.13 14.88 -13.36
N ASN A 51 21.60 13.64 -13.60
CA ASN A 51 22.99 13.26 -13.33
C ASN A 51 23.96 14.09 -14.16
N LYS A 52 23.68 14.23 -15.46
CA LYS A 52 24.50 15.02 -16.38
C LYS A 52 24.62 16.47 -15.95
N VAL A 53 23.51 17.14 -15.61
CA VAL A 53 23.55 18.53 -15.13
C VAL A 53 24.28 18.62 -13.79
N ALA A 54 24.08 17.66 -12.88
CA ALA A 54 24.75 17.64 -11.57
C ALA A 54 26.28 17.51 -11.66
N ASP A 55 26.79 16.82 -12.69
CA ASP A 55 28.22 16.64 -12.95
C ASP A 55 28.90 17.88 -13.58
N GLU A 56 28.12 18.86 -14.03
CA GLU A 56 28.64 20.13 -14.56
C GLU A 56 29.17 21.07 -13.47
N GLU A 57 29.99 22.03 -13.86
CA GLU A 57 30.38 23.13 -12.97
C GLU A 57 29.14 23.91 -12.51
N ASN A 58 28.99 24.04 -11.18
CA ASN A 58 27.81 24.59 -10.52
C ASN A 58 26.49 23.86 -10.85
N GLY A 59 26.57 22.59 -11.24
CA GLY A 59 25.44 21.76 -11.64
C GLY A 59 24.30 21.67 -10.63
N LEU A 60 24.64 21.47 -9.35
CA LEU A 60 23.67 21.43 -8.26
C LEU A 60 22.95 22.76 -8.06
N TRP A 61 23.65 23.89 -8.23
CA TRP A 61 23.05 25.22 -8.21
C TRP A 61 22.09 25.43 -9.40
N LYS A 62 22.47 24.98 -10.60
CA LYS A 62 21.58 25.02 -11.78
C LYS A 62 20.29 24.23 -11.54
N LEU A 63 20.40 23.05 -10.92
CA LEU A 63 19.24 22.24 -10.53
C LEU A 63 18.42 22.93 -9.43
N HIS A 64 19.06 23.56 -8.44
CA HIS A 64 18.40 24.34 -7.40
C HIS A 64 17.51 25.44 -8.00
N GLU A 65 18.06 26.24 -8.91
CA GLU A 65 17.37 27.32 -9.61
C GLU A 65 16.24 26.77 -10.48
N LYS A 66 16.50 25.75 -11.30
CA LYS A 66 15.50 25.19 -12.23
C LYS A 66 14.31 24.56 -11.50
N PHE A 67 14.56 23.86 -10.40
CA PHE A 67 13.51 23.19 -9.64
C PHE A 67 12.96 24.03 -8.48
N HIS A 68 13.43 25.28 -8.32
CA HIS A 68 13.03 26.18 -7.24
C HIS A 68 13.05 25.47 -5.88
N THR A 69 14.18 24.81 -5.58
CA THR A 69 14.32 24.06 -4.32
C THR A 69 14.44 25.03 -3.14
N CYS A 70 13.89 24.70 -1.97
CA CYS A 70 13.83 25.59 -0.80
C CYS A 70 15.20 25.85 -0.16
N SER A 71 16.15 24.96 -0.42
CA SER A 71 17.56 25.10 -0.05
C SER A 71 18.42 24.49 -1.15
N GLU A 72 19.66 24.96 -1.27
CA GLU A 72 20.62 24.44 -2.24
C GLU A 72 20.81 22.93 -2.08
N LEU A 73 20.79 22.21 -3.21
CA LEU A 73 20.96 20.77 -3.23
C LEU A 73 22.38 20.40 -2.84
N LYS A 74 22.54 19.51 -1.87
CA LYS A 74 23.88 18.99 -1.49
C LYS A 74 24.35 17.89 -2.43
N ALA A 75 23.41 17.23 -3.10
CA ALA A 75 23.67 16.17 -4.05
C ALA A 75 22.44 15.93 -4.93
N SER A 76 22.65 15.36 -6.12
CA SER A 76 21.57 15.06 -7.06
C SER A 76 20.54 14.07 -6.52
N TRP A 77 20.93 13.20 -5.59
CA TRP A 77 20.02 12.24 -4.98
C TRP A 77 18.90 12.90 -4.16
N GLU A 78 19.09 14.12 -3.63
CA GLU A 78 18.03 14.84 -2.91
C GLU A 78 16.85 15.12 -3.84
N LEU A 79 17.13 15.64 -5.04
CA LEU A 79 16.13 15.86 -6.09
C LEU A 79 15.55 14.53 -6.59
N LYS A 80 16.40 13.54 -6.89
CA LYS A 80 15.93 12.26 -7.44
C LYS A 80 15.03 11.50 -6.46
N ASN A 81 15.36 11.48 -5.16
CA ASN A 81 14.53 10.84 -4.14
C ASN A 81 13.17 11.54 -4.00
N TYR A 82 13.12 12.87 -4.10
CA TYR A 82 11.86 13.61 -4.08
C TYR A 82 10.99 13.23 -5.28
N LEU A 83 11.55 13.25 -6.50
CA LEU A 83 10.82 12.92 -7.72
C LEU A 83 10.34 11.46 -7.72
N ASP A 84 11.20 10.52 -7.32
CA ASP A 84 10.84 9.10 -7.16
C ASP A 84 9.62 8.95 -6.23
N SER A 85 9.69 9.60 -5.06
CA SER A 85 8.60 9.62 -4.07
C SER A 85 7.31 10.19 -4.62
N MET A 86 7.40 11.30 -5.35
CA MET A 86 6.25 11.94 -5.99
C MET A 86 5.58 10.97 -6.99
N TYR A 87 6.35 10.30 -7.84
CA TYR A 87 5.79 9.43 -8.87
C TYR A 87 5.11 8.19 -8.30
N PHE A 88 5.76 7.46 -7.39
CA PHE A 88 5.12 6.28 -6.81
C PHE A 88 3.94 6.64 -5.90
N THR A 89 4.01 7.76 -5.16
CA THR A 89 2.90 8.20 -4.30
C THR A 89 1.70 8.61 -5.15
N THR A 90 1.92 9.30 -6.26
CA THR A 90 0.85 9.74 -7.16
C THR A 90 0.13 8.56 -7.81
N ALA A 91 0.87 7.53 -8.23
CA ALA A 91 0.31 6.28 -8.72
C ALA A 91 -0.46 5.51 -7.62
N GLN A 92 0.15 5.35 -6.45
CA GLN A 92 -0.48 4.65 -5.33
C GLN A 92 -1.83 5.25 -4.93
N TYR A 93 -1.90 6.59 -4.88
CA TYR A 93 -3.11 7.33 -4.51
C TYR A 93 -3.80 7.97 -5.72
N ASN A 94 -3.79 7.29 -6.88
CA ASN A 94 -4.44 7.71 -8.13
C ASN A 94 -5.98 7.61 -8.07
N SER A 95 -6.58 8.17 -7.01
CA SER A 95 -8.01 8.11 -6.70
C SER A 95 -8.85 8.95 -7.67
N PRO A 96 -10.15 8.62 -7.83
CA PRO A 96 -11.08 9.47 -8.57
C PRO A 96 -11.09 10.91 -8.04
N PRO A 97 -11.07 11.92 -8.93
CA PRO A 97 -11.08 13.32 -8.53
C PRO A 97 -12.41 13.72 -7.87
N ALA A 98 -12.39 14.83 -7.13
CA ALA A 98 -13.57 15.32 -6.43
C ALA A 98 -14.63 15.91 -7.40
N LYS A 99 -14.20 16.38 -8.57
CA LYS A 99 -15.10 16.87 -9.63
C LYS A 99 -14.84 16.12 -10.92
N GLN A 100 -15.88 15.92 -11.73
CA GLN A 100 -15.78 15.20 -13.00
C GLN A 100 -14.88 15.88 -14.04
N ASP A 101 -14.67 17.19 -13.94
CA ASP A 101 -13.81 18.00 -14.82
C ASP A 101 -12.35 18.09 -14.35
N GLU A 102 -12.04 17.55 -13.17
CA GLU A 102 -10.68 17.46 -12.65
C GLU A 102 -9.99 16.18 -13.13
N ASP A 103 -8.66 16.22 -13.24
CA ASP A 103 -7.88 15.08 -13.66
C ASP A 103 -7.58 14.13 -12.49
N TYR A 104 -7.44 12.85 -12.82
CA TYR A 104 -6.76 11.90 -11.93
C TYR A 104 -5.33 12.38 -11.64
N PRO A 105 -4.78 12.08 -10.45
CA PRO A 105 -3.44 12.54 -10.07
C PRO A 105 -2.35 12.24 -11.10
N VAL A 106 -2.27 11.02 -11.63
CA VAL A 106 -1.28 10.66 -12.67
C VAL A 106 -1.53 11.44 -13.97
N THR A 107 -2.80 11.57 -14.38
CA THR A 107 -3.20 12.35 -15.56
C THR A 107 -2.82 13.82 -15.43
N LYS A 108 -2.97 14.41 -14.25
CA LYS A 108 -2.58 15.79 -13.96
C LYS A 108 -1.08 16.02 -14.16
N LEU A 109 -0.25 15.10 -13.65
CA LEU A 109 1.21 15.17 -13.82
C LEU A 109 1.60 15.04 -15.29
N CYS A 110 1.06 14.03 -15.99
CA CYS A 110 1.38 13.84 -17.39
C CYS A 110 0.92 14.99 -18.28
N ARG A 111 -0.27 15.57 -18.01
CA ARG A 111 -0.73 16.76 -18.71
C ARG A 111 0.22 17.95 -18.53
N ALA A 112 0.80 18.12 -17.34
CA ALA A 112 1.78 19.16 -17.10
C ALA A 112 3.10 18.94 -17.85
N ILE A 113 3.55 17.68 -17.93
CA ILE A 113 4.76 17.30 -18.69
C ILE A 113 4.55 17.54 -20.19
N ASP A 114 3.47 17.01 -20.75
CA ASP A 114 3.18 17.09 -22.18
C ASP A 114 2.75 18.50 -22.62
N GLY A 115 2.12 19.25 -21.72
CA GLY A 115 1.63 20.60 -21.95
C GLY A 115 2.66 21.71 -21.71
N ALA A 116 3.92 21.38 -21.41
CA ALA A 116 4.96 22.37 -21.21
C ALA A 116 5.17 23.24 -22.47
N PRO A 117 5.53 24.53 -22.32
CA PRO A 117 5.72 25.44 -23.46
C PRO A 117 6.68 24.90 -24.53
N ILE A 118 6.45 25.29 -25.79
CA ILE A 118 7.34 24.96 -26.90
C ILE A 118 8.76 25.47 -26.58
N GLY A 119 9.75 24.59 -26.68
CA GLY A 119 11.15 24.89 -26.35
C GLY A 119 11.57 24.47 -24.94
N SER A 120 10.64 24.01 -24.08
CA SER A 120 10.96 23.47 -22.75
C SER A 120 11.81 22.20 -22.88
N ASP A 121 12.92 22.16 -22.15
CA ASP A 121 13.76 20.98 -22.05
C ASP A 121 13.14 19.89 -21.16
N THR A 122 13.77 18.71 -21.09
CA THR A 122 13.29 17.59 -20.26
C THR A 122 13.08 18.00 -18.81
N LEU A 123 14.00 18.77 -18.22
CA LEU A 123 13.92 19.14 -16.81
C LEU A 123 12.86 20.22 -16.57
N ASP A 124 12.62 21.13 -17.52
CA ASP A 124 11.52 22.10 -17.47
C ASP A 124 10.15 21.39 -17.45
N ARG A 125 9.99 20.34 -18.28
CA ARG A 125 8.79 19.50 -18.31
C ARG A 125 8.57 18.77 -16.98
N ILE A 126 9.64 18.23 -16.41
CA ILE A 126 9.58 17.57 -15.09
C ILE A 126 9.22 18.57 -14.01
N PHE A 127 9.79 19.77 -14.02
CA PHE A 127 9.44 20.83 -13.08
C PHE A 127 7.96 21.22 -13.20
N ALA A 128 7.39 21.31 -14.41
CA ALA A 128 5.95 21.53 -14.59
C ALA A 128 5.09 20.48 -13.86
N SER A 129 5.53 19.22 -13.84
CA SER A 129 4.87 18.15 -13.08
C SER A 129 4.95 18.34 -11.56
N VAL A 130 6.08 18.84 -11.05
CA VAL A 130 6.26 19.16 -9.62
C VAL A 130 5.30 20.29 -9.22
N VAL A 131 5.20 21.34 -10.03
CA VAL A 131 4.25 22.44 -9.84
C VAL A 131 2.80 21.92 -9.86
N ALA A 132 2.47 21.02 -10.79
CA ALA A 132 1.14 20.42 -10.87
C ALA A 132 0.81 19.54 -9.66
N TYR A 133 1.79 18.81 -9.11
CA TYR A 133 1.64 17.97 -7.92
C TYR A 133 1.41 18.81 -6.66
N VAL A 134 2.29 19.78 -6.41
CA VAL A 134 2.33 20.55 -5.14
C VAL A 134 1.37 21.74 -5.14
N GLY A 135 1.08 22.31 -6.31
CA GLY A 135 0.47 23.62 -6.45
C GLY A 135 1.52 24.75 -6.46
N GLN A 136 1.07 25.98 -6.68
CA GLN A 136 1.96 27.15 -6.72
C GLN A 136 2.54 27.43 -5.33
N LYS A 137 3.87 27.47 -5.23
CA LYS A 137 4.63 27.76 -4.00
C LYS A 137 5.89 28.54 -4.34
N ASP A 138 6.46 29.21 -3.33
CA ASP A 138 7.72 29.94 -3.48
C ASP A 138 8.91 28.98 -3.71
N CYS A 139 8.81 27.74 -3.21
CA CYS A 139 9.79 26.67 -3.41
C CYS A 139 9.13 25.28 -3.24
N TYR A 140 9.77 24.23 -3.74
CA TYR A 140 9.15 22.89 -3.88
C TYR A 140 9.82 21.75 -3.11
N ILE A 141 11.15 21.78 -3.02
CA ILE A 141 11.97 20.66 -2.55
C ILE A 141 12.73 21.05 -1.28
N ASN A 142 12.95 20.09 -0.37
CA ASN A 142 13.70 20.20 0.90
C ASN A 142 12.98 20.87 2.10
N GLU A 143 12.02 20.15 2.69
CA GLU A 143 11.99 19.97 4.15
C GLU A 143 12.33 18.51 4.48
N PRO A 144 12.98 18.22 5.63
CA PRO A 144 13.47 16.88 5.95
C PRO A 144 12.27 15.96 6.22
N ASN A 145 11.78 15.29 5.18
CA ASN A 145 10.92 14.17 5.42
C ASN A 145 11.79 13.07 6.03
N ASN A 146 11.42 12.63 7.23
CA ASN A 146 11.87 11.39 7.86
C ASN A 146 11.51 10.13 7.03
N PHE A 147 11.34 10.28 5.72
CA PHE A 147 11.15 9.28 4.69
C PHE A 147 12.32 9.43 3.74
N ASN A 148 13.51 9.01 4.18
CA ASN A 148 14.59 8.76 3.26
C ASN A 148 14.15 7.55 2.41
N THR A 149 13.76 7.79 1.17
CA THR A 149 13.03 6.83 0.33
C THR A 149 13.90 5.88 -0.46
N SER A 150 15.23 5.95 -0.34
CA SER A 150 16.00 4.79 -0.77
C SER A 150 15.66 3.64 0.17
N LEU A 151 15.26 2.50 -0.36
CA LEU A 151 14.98 1.29 0.42
C LEU A 151 16.21 0.85 1.26
N LEU A 152 17.38 1.39 0.93
CA LEU A 152 18.66 1.25 1.64
C LEU A 152 18.84 2.25 2.80
N SER A 153 18.27 3.44 2.73
CA SER A 153 18.32 4.47 3.76
C SER A 153 17.08 4.32 4.63
N VAL A 154 17.18 3.53 5.67
CA VAL A 154 16.05 3.34 6.55
C VAL A 154 16.03 4.52 7.54
N PRO A 155 15.13 5.51 7.38
CA PRO A 155 15.10 6.66 8.27
C PRO A 155 14.74 6.17 9.68
N LEU A 156 15.33 6.75 10.72
CA LEU A 156 15.07 6.41 12.13
C LEU A 156 13.56 6.59 12.46
N SER A 157 12.81 5.56 12.14
CA SER A 157 11.35 5.47 12.19
C SER A 157 10.94 4.07 12.61
N GLY A 158 9.74 3.95 13.19
CA GLY A 158 9.18 2.65 13.55
C GLY A 158 9.02 1.73 12.34
N TRP A 159 8.54 2.27 11.21
CA TRP A 159 8.43 1.53 9.96
C TRP A 159 9.77 1.05 9.44
N GLY A 160 10.79 1.91 9.54
CA GLY A 160 12.14 1.56 9.19
C GLY A 160 12.68 0.38 10.02
N TRP A 161 12.47 0.42 11.34
CA TRP A 161 12.82 -0.70 12.21
C TRP A 161 12.05 -1.99 11.84
N GLN A 162 10.77 -1.89 11.50
CA GLN A 162 9.97 -3.04 11.06
C GLN A 162 10.52 -3.65 9.76
N LYS A 163 10.88 -2.85 8.75
CA LYS A 163 11.53 -3.35 7.53
C LYS A 163 12.88 -4.02 7.80
N CYS A 164 13.63 -3.49 8.77
CA CYS A 164 14.90 -4.06 9.20
C CYS A 164 14.80 -5.27 10.12
N SER A 165 13.60 -5.69 10.51
CA SER A 165 13.38 -6.83 11.40
C SER A 165 12.53 -7.91 10.73
N GLU A 166 11.24 -7.65 10.51
CA GLU A 166 10.27 -8.66 10.05
C GLU A 166 9.65 -8.32 8.69
N MET A 167 9.42 -7.03 8.40
CA MET A 167 8.76 -6.56 7.18
C MET A 167 9.74 -6.47 5.99
N VAL A 168 10.50 -7.54 5.76
CA VAL A 168 11.53 -7.60 4.71
C VAL A 168 10.88 -7.87 3.36
N MET A 169 10.43 -6.80 2.71
CA MET A 169 9.82 -6.85 1.38
C MET A 169 10.90 -6.49 0.32
N PRO A 170 11.29 -7.42 -0.58
CA PRO A 170 12.44 -7.26 -1.46
C PRO A 170 12.12 -6.41 -2.72
N MET A 171 11.48 -5.27 -2.55
CA MET A 171 11.12 -4.37 -3.65
C MET A 171 12.38 -3.76 -4.29
N TYR A 172 12.41 -3.62 -5.62
CA TYR A 172 13.48 -2.86 -6.31
C TYR A 172 13.02 -2.24 -7.62
N ARG A 173 13.79 -1.26 -8.12
CA ARG A 173 13.57 -0.59 -9.41
C ARG A 173 14.43 -1.26 -10.48
N SER A 174 13.81 -1.97 -11.41
CA SER A 174 14.52 -2.65 -12.51
C SER A 174 14.70 -1.73 -13.72
N ASN A 175 15.55 -2.14 -14.67
CA ASN A 175 15.77 -1.44 -15.94
C ASN A 175 14.50 -1.36 -16.83
N ALA A 176 13.48 -2.17 -16.54
CA ALA A 176 12.22 -2.16 -17.29
C ALA A 176 11.27 -1.05 -16.83
N THR A 177 11.54 -0.42 -15.68
CA THR A 177 10.69 0.61 -15.08
C THR A 177 11.07 2.01 -15.58
N MET A 178 10.20 3.00 -15.40
CA MET A 178 10.49 4.40 -15.72
C MET A 178 11.44 5.08 -14.72
N PHE A 179 11.87 4.38 -13.67
CA PHE A 179 12.68 4.94 -12.59
C PHE A 179 14.17 4.74 -12.85
N GLU A 180 15.02 5.51 -12.14
CA GLU A 180 16.45 5.23 -12.11
C GLU A 180 16.69 3.83 -11.53
N PRO A 181 17.30 2.90 -12.31
CA PRO A 181 17.47 1.53 -11.86
C PRO A 181 18.35 1.45 -10.62
N GLU A 182 17.94 0.60 -9.67
CA GLU A 182 18.79 0.23 -8.54
C GLU A 182 19.47 -1.11 -8.80
N ARG A 183 20.54 -1.37 -8.04
CA ARG A 183 21.03 -2.74 -7.95
C ARG A 183 19.89 -3.62 -7.41
N PRO A 184 19.68 -4.82 -7.97
CA PRO A 184 18.70 -5.76 -7.43
C PRO A 184 18.86 -5.94 -5.93
N PHE A 185 17.75 -6.21 -5.24
CA PHE A 185 17.73 -6.38 -3.80
C PHE A 185 18.83 -7.37 -3.35
N ASN A 186 19.74 -6.90 -2.50
CA ASN A 186 20.84 -7.69 -1.99
C ASN A 186 20.71 -7.85 -0.48
N LEU A 187 20.30 -9.04 -0.05
CA LEU A 187 20.06 -9.35 1.35
C LEU A 187 21.30 -9.11 2.24
N THR A 188 22.51 -9.36 1.74
CA THR A 188 23.74 -9.15 2.53
C THR A 188 23.98 -7.68 2.81
N VAL A 189 23.80 -6.82 1.79
CA VAL A 189 23.88 -5.37 1.95
C VAL A 189 22.77 -4.86 2.86
N PHE A 190 21.55 -5.37 2.69
CA PHE A 190 20.40 -5.01 3.51
C PHE A 190 20.62 -5.33 4.99
N ILE A 191 21.10 -6.55 5.32
CA ILE A 191 21.45 -6.95 6.69
C ILE A 191 22.51 -6.01 7.29
N LYS A 192 23.56 -5.69 6.53
CA LYS A 192 24.63 -4.79 7.00
C LYS A 192 24.07 -3.39 7.33
N ASN A 193 23.24 -2.84 6.45
CA ASN A 193 22.63 -1.53 6.65
C ASN A 193 21.69 -1.52 7.86
N CYS A 194 20.85 -2.55 8.02
CA CYS A 194 19.94 -2.67 9.15
C CYS A 194 20.66 -2.81 10.49
N ASN A 195 21.74 -3.60 10.54
CA ASN A 195 22.56 -3.71 11.74
C ASN A 195 23.24 -2.38 12.07
N ALA A 196 23.77 -1.65 11.08
CA ALA A 196 24.41 -0.37 11.29
C ALA A 196 23.43 0.72 11.78
N THR A 197 22.20 0.74 11.27
CA THR A 197 21.21 1.78 11.59
C THR A 197 20.42 1.48 12.87
N TYR A 198 20.06 0.22 13.12
CA TYR A 198 19.15 -0.18 14.20
C TYR A 198 19.70 -1.23 15.17
N GLY A 199 20.85 -1.83 14.88
CA GLY A 199 21.39 -2.92 15.69
C GLY A 199 20.54 -4.19 15.65
N VAL A 200 19.74 -4.39 14.59
CA VAL A 200 18.91 -5.59 14.40
C VAL A 200 19.29 -6.32 13.11
N LEU A 201 19.08 -7.64 13.11
CA LEU A 201 19.27 -8.49 11.95
C LEU A 201 17.89 -8.83 11.33
N PRO A 202 17.68 -8.49 10.04
CA PRO A 202 16.46 -8.86 9.33
C PRO A 202 16.23 -10.38 9.30
N ARG A 203 14.97 -10.80 9.43
CA ARG A 203 14.51 -12.18 9.33
C ARG A 203 13.57 -12.33 8.12
N PRO A 204 14.11 -12.46 6.89
CA PRO A 204 13.31 -12.37 5.66
C PRO A 204 12.19 -13.41 5.58
N ASN A 205 12.43 -14.63 6.04
CA ASN A 205 11.44 -15.70 5.97
C ASN A 205 10.48 -15.71 7.19
N TRP A 206 10.65 -14.83 8.18
CA TRP A 206 9.85 -14.90 9.41
C TRP A 206 8.37 -14.70 9.16
N VAL A 207 7.97 -13.64 8.46
CA VAL A 207 6.57 -13.35 8.14
C VAL A 207 5.95 -14.47 7.28
N PRO A 208 6.54 -14.90 6.15
CA PRO A 208 5.94 -15.96 5.34
C PRO A 208 5.87 -17.31 6.04
N LEU A 209 6.82 -17.65 6.92
CA LEU A 209 6.75 -18.87 7.72
C LEU A 209 5.71 -18.77 8.84
N TYR A 210 5.72 -17.69 9.62
CA TYR A 210 4.88 -17.55 10.80
C TYR A 210 3.39 -17.46 10.45
N TYR A 211 3.06 -16.71 9.38
CA TYR A 211 1.67 -16.55 8.93
C TYR A 211 1.26 -17.56 7.85
N GLY A 212 2.14 -18.49 7.47
CA GLY A 212 1.86 -19.54 6.51
C GLY A 212 1.60 -19.03 5.09
N LEU A 213 2.34 -17.99 4.65
CA LEU A 213 2.09 -17.32 3.37
C LEU A 213 2.49 -18.16 2.15
N TYR A 214 3.47 -19.06 2.28
CA TYR A 214 3.87 -19.97 1.20
C TYR A 214 2.71 -20.86 0.72
N ASP A 215 1.86 -21.28 1.66
CA ASP A 215 0.67 -22.11 1.41
C ASP A 215 -0.60 -21.37 1.83
N MET A 216 -0.64 -20.04 1.66
CA MET A 216 -1.68 -19.17 2.24
C MET A 216 -3.10 -19.64 1.92
N LYS A 217 -3.37 -20.07 0.67
CA LYS A 217 -4.69 -20.56 0.28
C LYS A 217 -5.10 -21.79 1.11
N LEU A 218 -4.18 -22.73 1.34
CA LEU A 218 -4.44 -23.93 2.15
C LEU A 218 -4.60 -23.56 3.63
N VAL A 219 -3.69 -22.75 4.18
CA VAL A 219 -3.69 -22.33 5.59
C VAL A 219 -4.97 -21.56 5.92
N LEU A 220 -5.30 -20.54 5.13
CA LEU A 220 -6.51 -19.74 5.35
C LEU A 220 -7.79 -20.55 5.09
N LYS A 221 -7.81 -21.47 4.12
CA LYS A 221 -8.97 -22.35 3.92
C LYS A 221 -9.26 -23.26 5.11
N ASN A 222 -8.23 -23.75 5.81
CA ASN A 222 -8.37 -24.68 6.91
C ASN A 222 -8.52 -24.00 8.28
N PHE A 223 -7.90 -22.84 8.48
CA PHE A 223 -7.78 -22.20 9.79
C PHE A 223 -8.25 -20.75 9.82
N GLY A 224 -8.49 -20.14 8.67
CA GLY A 224 -9.02 -18.78 8.55
C GLY A 224 -10.54 -18.76 8.46
N SER A 225 -11.12 -17.63 8.83
CA SER A 225 -12.52 -17.30 8.57
C SER A 225 -12.74 -15.80 8.71
N ASN A 226 -13.82 -15.31 8.10
CA ASN A 226 -14.28 -13.92 8.22
C ASN A 226 -13.20 -12.88 7.91
N ILE A 227 -12.60 -13.00 6.73
CA ILE A 227 -11.63 -12.02 6.22
C ILE A 227 -12.12 -11.52 4.88
N ILE A 228 -12.20 -10.20 4.73
CA ILE A 228 -12.33 -9.56 3.42
C ILE A 228 -10.96 -9.02 3.04
N PHE A 229 -10.42 -9.48 1.91
CA PHE A 229 -9.32 -8.82 1.25
C PHE A 229 -9.88 -7.89 0.19
N SER A 230 -9.85 -6.58 0.45
CA SER A 230 -10.28 -5.59 -0.55
C SER A 230 -9.06 -5.00 -1.26
N ASN A 231 -9.14 -4.85 -2.58
CA ASN A 231 -8.05 -4.29 -3.38
C ASN A 231 -8.56 -3.34 -4.45
N GLY A 232 -7.89 -2.20 -4.61
CA GLY A 232 -8.01 -1.41 -5.82
C GLY A 232 -7.08 -1.94 -6.90
N LEU A 233 -7.56 -2.22 -8.11
CA LEU A 233 -6.71 -2.71 -9.21
C LEU A 233 -5.88 -1.59 -9.87
N LYS A 234 -6.02 -0.33 -9.45
CA LYS A 234 -5.07 0.76 -9.72
C LYS A 234 -4.05 0.96 -8.60
N ASP A 235 -4.11 0.16 -7.54
CA ASP A 235 -3.09 0.21 -6.49
C ASP A 235 -1.89 -0.66 -6.89
N PRO A 236 -0.66 -0.12 -6.97
CA PRO A 236 0.54 -0.92 -7.22
C PRO A 236 0.79 -2.00 -6.15
N TYR A 237 0.26 -1.87 -4.93
CA TYR A 237 0.33 -2.94 -3.92
C TYR A 237 -0.60 -4.13 -4.20
N SER A 238 -1.58 -3.99 -5.09
CA SER A 238 -2.50 -5.07 -5.46
C SER A 238 -1.79 -6.30 -6.06
N ILE A 239 -0.57 -6.12 -6.60
CA ILE A 239 0.26 -7.24 -7.06
C ILE A 239 0.62 -8.23 -5.95
N GLY A 240 0.74 -7.74 -4.71
CA GLY A 240 0.95 -8.55 -3.51
C GLY A 240 -0.34 -8.88 -2.77
N GLY A 241 -1.51 -8.52 -3.31
CA GLY A 241 -2.81 -8.68 -2.68
C GLY A 241 -3.45 -10.04 -2.94
N VAL A 242 -4.50 -10.34 -2.17
CA VAL A 242 -5.38 -11.50 -2.42
C VAL A 242 -6.54 -11.07 -3.32
N LEU A 243 -6.54 -11.53 -4.57
CA LEU A 243 -7.51 -11.12 -5.60
C LEU A 243 -8.61 -12.16 -5.87
N GLU A 244 -8.50 -13.35 -5.28
CA GLU A 244 -9.46 -14.45 -5.41
C GLU A 244 -9.96 -14.89 -4.03
N SER A 245 -11.27 -15.14 -3.91
CA SER A 245 -11.83 -15.70 -2.69
C SER A 245 -11.26 -17.09 -2.40
N ILE A 246 -10.90 -17.33 -1.15
CA ILE A 246 -10.26 -18.59 -0.69
C ILE A 246 -11.30 -19.58 -0.16
N SER A 247 -12.39 -19.06 0.43
CA SER A 247 -13.52 -19.84 0.95
C SER A 247 -14.78 -18.98 1.00
N ASP A 248 -15.91 -19.55 1.43
CA ASP A 248 -17.18 -18.84 1.59
C ASP A 248 -17.13 -17.69 2.62
N SER A 249 -16.12 -17.68 3.50
CA SER A 249 -15.94 -16.64 4.54
C SER A 249 -14.65 -15.84 4.39
N ILE A 250 -13.81 -16.17 3.40
CA ILE A 250 -12.57 -15.47 3.09
C ILE A 250 -12.68 -14.96 1.66
N LEU A 251 -13.14 -13.72 1.56
CA LEU A 251 -13.63 -13.13 0.33
C LEU A 251 -12.61 -12.14 -0.24
N ALA A 252 -12.42 -12.16 -1.55
CA ALA A 252 -11.70 -11.10 -2.26
C ALA A 252 -12.71 -10.14 -2.90
N ILE A 253 -12.58 -8.84 -2.63
CA ILE A 253 -13.44 -7.78 -3.20
C ILE A 253 -12.55 -6.74 -3.84
N HIS A 254 -12.43 -6.77 -5.17
CA HIS A 254 -11.59 -5.83 -5.89
C HIS A 254 -12.37 -4.95 -6.86
N THR A 255 -11.83 -3.77 -7.15
CA THR A 255 -12.42 -2.78 -8.08
C THR A 255 -11.42 -2.36 -9.14
N ALA A 256 -11.86 -2.30 -10.40
CA ALA A 256 -10.98 -1.96 -11.53
C ALA A 256 -10.36 -0.56 -11.43
N ASN A 257 -11.05 0.38 -10.77
CA ASN A 257 -10.65 1.79 -10.67
C ASN A 257 -10.26 2.23 -9.25
N GLY A 258 -10.21 1.30 -8.29
CA GLY A 258 -9.78 1.60 -6.92
C GLY A 258 -8.28 1.84 -6.86
N SER A 259 -7.89 2.90 -6.16
CA SER A 259 -6.51 3.17 -5.71
C SER A 259 -6.30 2.60 -4.30
N HIS A 260 -5.14 2.87 -3.71
CA HIS A 260 -4.75 2.32 -2.41
C HIS A 260 -5.70 2.73 -1.27
N CYS A 261 -6.23 1.72 -0.58
CA CYS A 261 -7.10 1.86 0.60
C CYS A 261 -8.37 2.72 0.41
N LEU A 262 -8.83 2.91 -0.83
CA LEU A 262 -9.93 3.85 -1.10
C LEU A 262 -11.26 3.46 -0.43
N ASP A 263 -11.51 2.17 -0.24
CA ASP A 263 -12.71 1.64 0.40
C ASP A 263 -12.83 2.02 1.89
N ILE A 264 -11.71 2.27 2.58
CA ILE A 264 -11.70 2.66 4.00
C ILE A 264 -11.61 4.17 4.22
N GLU A 265 -11.50 4.97 3.16
CA GLU A 265 -11.59 6.43 3.26
C GLU A 265 -13.00 6.89 3.68
N GLY A 266 -13.07 8.10 4.26
CA GLY A 266 -14.33 8.75 4.57
C GLY A 266 -15.18 8.99 3.31
N LYS A 267 -16.50 8.87 3.45
CA LYS A 267 -17.46 9.13 2.37
C LYS A 267 -17.31 10.57 1.84
N LYS A 268 -17.29 10.70 0.52
CA LYS A 268 -17.32 11.97 -0.22
C LYS A 268 -18.54 12.00 -1.14
N GLU A 269 -19.07 13.19 -1.41
CA GLU A 269 -20.18 13.35 -2.37
C GLU A 269 -19.77 12.96 -3.80
N SER A 270 -18.49 13.09 -4.11
CA SER A 270 -17.88 12.74 -5.38
C SER A 270 -17.56 11.24 -5.55
N ASP A 271 -17.81 10.42 -4.53
CA ASP A 271 -17.49 9.00 -4.60
C ASP A 271 -18.26 8.33 -5.75
N PRO A 272 -17.58 7.61 -6.65
CA PRO A 272 -18.26 6.96 -7.76
C PRO A 272 -19.13 5.80 -7.27
N GLU A 273 -20.20 5.51 -8.01
CA GLU A 273 -21.19 4.48 -7.64
C GLU A 273 -20.55 3.11 -7.35
N TRP A 274 -19.50 2.73 -8.11
CA TRP A 274 -18.79 1.47 -7.88
C TRP A 274 -18.09 1.42 -6.52
N LEU A 275 -17.59 2.54 -6.00
CA LEU A 275 -16.93 2.63 -4.70
C LEU A 275 -17.97 2.56 -3.57
N VAL A 276 -19.08 3.28 -3.74
CA VAL A 276 -20.22 3.21 -2.82
C VAL A 276 -20.71 1.77 -2.70
N LYS A 277 -20.93 1.10 -3.83
CA LYS A 277 -21.36 -0.31 -3.88
C LYS A 277 -20.35 -1.26 -3.24
N GLN A 278 -19.05 -1.02 -3.43
CA GLN A 278 -17.99 -1.81 -2.77
C GLN A 278 -18.11 -1.69 -1.25
N ARG A 279 -18.22 -0.46 -0.72
CA ARG A 279 -18.36 -0.20 0.72
C ARG A 279 -19.65 -0.81 1.29
N GLU A 280 -20.77 -0.65 0.61
CA GLU A 280 -22.05 -1.26 1.02
C GLU A 280 -21.96 -2.79 1.08
N THR A 281 -21.28 -3.41 0.11
CA THR A 281 -21.04 -4.86 0.11
C THR A 281 -20.20 -5.29 1.32
N ILE A 282 -19.11 -4.56 1.60
CA ILE A 282 -18.23 -4.81 2.75
C ILE A 282 -19.01 -4.67 4.07
N VAL A 283 -19.75 -3.58 4.25
CA VAL A 283 -20.56 -3.33 5.45
C VAL A 283 -21.58 -4.44 5.65
N LYS A 284 -22.30 -4.84 4.60
CA LYS A 284 -23.28 -5.92 4.67
C LYS A 284 -22.68 -7.25 5.15
N ILE A 285 -21.46 -7.57 4.72
CA ILE A 285 -20.76 -8.78 5.16
C ILE A 285 -20.38 -8.67 6.65
N ILE A 286 -19.85 -7.52 7.08
CA ILE A 286 -19.48 -7.27 8.48
C ILE A 286 -20.72 -7.32 9.39
N GLU A 287 -21.83 -6.71 8.96
CA GLU A 287 -23.12 -6.78 9.68
C GLU A 287 -23.60 -8.22 9.83
N ALA A 288 -23.44 -9.06 8.80
CA ALA A 288 -23.78 -10.47 8.87
C ALA A 288 -22.90 -11.23 9.89
N TRP A 289 -21.61 -10.92 9.98
CA TRP A 289 -20.72 -11.49 11.00
C TRP A 289 -21.15 -11.09 12.43
N ILE A 290 -21.50 -9.82 12.63
CA ILE A 290 -21.98 -9.31 13.92
C ILE A 290 -23.31 -9.96 14.30
N ALA A 291 -24.26 -10.03 13.36
CA ALA A 291 -25.56 -10.65 13.59
C ALA A 291 -25.41 -12.13 13.95
N LYS A 292 -24.55 -12.86 13.24
CA LYS A 292 -24.24 -14.27 13.53
C LYS A 292 -23.67 -14.43 14.94
N TYR A 293 -22.74 -13.57 15.35
CA TYR A 293 -22.19 -13.60 16.70
C TYR A 293 -23.28 -13.46 17.79
N TYR A 294 -24.17 -12.49 17.66
CA TYR A 294 -25.25 -12.31 18.64
C TYR A 294 -26.26 -13.46 18.64
N GLN A 295 -26.52 -14.07 17.48
CA GLN A 295 -27.33 -15.29 17.40
C GLN A 295 -26.66 -16.45 18.16
N ASP A 296 -25.36 -16.67 17.94
CA ASP A 296 -24.60 -17.74 18.58
C ASP A 296 -24.55 -17.54 20.11
N VAL A 297 -24.36 -16.30 20.59
CA VAL A 297 -24.43 -15.94 22.03
C VAL A 297 -25.81 -16.21 22.62
N ALA A 298 -26.89 -15.86 21.92
CA ALA A 298 -28.25 -16.10 22.39
C ALA A 298 -28.57 -17.60 22.48
N VAL A 299 -28.12 -18.39 21.51
CA VAL A 299 -28.25 -19.86 21.53
C VAL A 299 -27.47 -20.46 22.71
N GLU A 300 -26.26 -19.98 22.98
CA GLU A 300 -25.47 -20.45 24.12
C GLU A 300 -26.12 -20.10 25.47
N ALA A 301 -26.68 -18.89 25.60
CA ALA A 301 -27.40 -18.49 26.80
C ALA A 301 -28.66 -19.35 27.03
N PHE A 302 -29.43 -19.62 25.97
CA PHE A 302 -30.62 -20.47 26.03
C PHE A 302 -30.28 -21.92 26.41
N THR A 303 -29.24 -22.49 25.80
CA THR A 303 -28.81 -23.86 26.10
C THR A 303 -28.32 -24.00 27.54
N LYS A 304 -27.58 -23.02 28.07
CA LYS A 304 -27.19 -22.99 29.50
C LYS A 304 -28.41 -22.91 30.43
N HIS A 305 -29.41 -22.10 30.10
CA HIS A 305 -30.65 -21.99 30.87
C HIS A 305 -31.44 -23.31 30.88
N ASP A 306 -31.60 -23.96 29.73
CA ASP A 306 -32.31 -25.25 29.63
C ASP A 306 -31.56 -26.38 30.37
N TYR A 307 -30.23 -26.39 30.28
CA TYR A 307 -29.41 -27.34 31.04
C TYR A 307 -29.53 -27.11 32.56
N GLY A 308 -29.50 -25.85 33.00
CA GLY A 308 -29.71 -25.47 34.40
C GLY A 308 -31.10 -25.90 34.92
N LYS A 309 -32.15 -25.71 34.11
CA LYS A 309 -33.50 -26.22 34.43
C LYS A 309 -33.55 -27.74 34.54
N LYS A 310 -32.92 -28.47 33.62
CA LYS A 310 -32.86 -29.94 33.67
C LYS A 310 -32.13 -30.46 34.90
N ILE A 311 -31.05 -29.81 35.33
CA ILE A 311 -30.34 -30.14 36.58
C ILE A 311 -31.24 -29.87 37.80
N ALA A 312 -31.90 -28.71 37.86
CA ALA A 312 -32.81 -28.37 38.96
C ALA A 312 -33.99 -29.34 39.08
N LEU A 313 -34.60 -29.74 37.95
CA LEU A 313 -35.66 -30.74 37.90
C LEU A 313 -35.19 -32.13 38.34
N LYS A 314 -33.95 -32.51 38.00
CA LYS A 314 -33.36 -33.78 38.45
C LYS A 314 -33.06 -33.76 39.96
N ALA A 315 -32.60 -32.63 40.49
CA ALA A 315 -32.36 -32.42 41.92
C ALA A 315 -33.65 -32.47 42.76
N GLN A 316 -34.75 -31.89 42.27
CA GLN A 316 -36.06 -31.98 42.91
C GLN A 316 -36.63 -33.40 42.94
N LYS A 317 -36.42 -34.20 41.87
CA LYS A 317 -36.85 -35.61 41.86
C LYS A 317 -36.04 -36.48 42.82
N THR A 318 -34.76 -36.18 43.03
CA THR A 318 -33.93 -36.90 44.02
C THR A 318 -34.25 -36.52 45.47
N SER A 319 -34.71 -35.30 45.74
CA SER A 319 -35.08 -34.89 47.11
C SER A 319 -36.45 -35.40 47.57
N HIS A 320 -37.32 -35.81 46.65
CA HIS A 320 -38.66 -36.34 46.96
C HIS A 320 -38.73 -37.88 46.94
N GLY A 321 -37.64 -38.57 46.62
CA GLY A 321 -37.56 -40.04 46.60
C GLY A 321 -37.06 -40.69 47.89
N GLY A 322 -36.91 -39.92 48.97
CA GLY A 322 -36.21 -40.36 50.18
C GLY A 322 -36.94 -40.11 51.49
N ILE A 323 -38.25 -40.34 51.56
CA ILE A 323 -38.96 -40.57 52.84
C ILE A 323 -40.08 -41.60 52.59
N ALA A 324 -39.71 -42.87 52.57
CA ALA A 324 -40.63 -43.99 52.77
C ALA A 324 -39.84 -45.20 53.30
N GLN A 325 -39.46 -45.12 54.57
CA GLN A 325 -39.40 -46.23 55.53
C GLN A 325 -39.14 -45.66 56.92
#